data_AF-A0A9E3XS56-F1
#
_entry.id   AF-A0A9E3XS56-F1
#
_cell.length_a   1.000
_cell.length_b   1.000
_cell.length_c   1.000
_cell.angle_alpha   90.00
_cell.angle_beta   90.00
_cell.angle_gamma   90.00
#
_symmetry.space_group_name_H-M   'P 1'
#
loop_
_entity.id
_entity.type
_entity.pdbx_description
1 polymer ?
#
loop_
_entity_poly.entity_id
_entity_poly.type
_entity_poly.pdbx_seq_one_letter_code
_entity_poly.pdbx_strand_id
1 'polypeptide(L)'
;MLNTLVKNVIRRPRPVAKAIDHAPSTYSMPSAHTSMAMVGAATMQVIVPDLAVLWWVVAISLAASRVLLGMHYLADVLAGVVFGLLVGLLVAAPLVESISATW
;
A
#
# COMPACT_ATOMS: atom_id res chain seq x y z
N MET A 1 -3.21 -0.06 11.17
CA MET A 1 -3.19 0.88 12.32
C MET A 1 -2.46 2.19 12.00
N LEU A 2 -1.18 2.18 11.57
CA LEU A 2 -0.43 3.42 11.26
C LEU A 2 -1.07 4.30 10.16
N ASN A 3 -1.53 3.68 9.06
CA ASN A 3 -2.25 4.39 7.99
C ASN A 3 -3.51 5.13 8.50
N THR A 4 -4.23 4.55 9.47
CA THR A 4 -5.42 5.16 10.07
C THR A 4 -5.09 6.43 10.86
N LEU A 5 -3.94 6.47 11.53
CA LEU A 5 -3.47 7.67 12.24
C LEU A 5 -3.25 8.82 11.25
N VAL A 6 -2.56 8.55 10.13
CA VAL A 6 -2.33 9.55 9.07
C VAL A 6 -3.65 10.03 8.47
N LYS A 7 -4.60 9.10 8.22
CA LYS A 7 -5.95 9.43 7.75
C LYS A 7 -6.68 10.41 8.66
N ASN A 8 -6.55 10.26 9.98
CA ASN A 8 -7.22 11.12 10.96
C ASN A 8 -6.60 12.52 11.06
N VAL A 9 -5.38 12.71 10.56
CA VAL A 9 -4.73 14.03 10.43
C VAL A 9 -5.18 14.72 9.14
N ILE A 10 -5.12 14.02 8.00
CA ILE A 10 -5.41 14.61 6.68
C ILE A 10 -6.91 14.78 6.45
N ARG A 11 -7.73 13.85 6.92
CA ARG A 11 -9.20 13.86 6.87
C ARG A 11 -9.81 14.10 5.48
N ARG A 12 -9.11 13.69 4.43
CA ARG A 12 -9.57 13.89 3.05
C ARG A 12 -10.84 13.08 2.77
N PRO A 13 -11.91 13.69 2.23
CA PRO A 13 -13.11 12.97 1.81
C PRO A 13 -12.82 12.10 0.58
N ARG A 14 -13.56 11.00 0.44
CA ARG A 14 -13.45 10.10 -0.72
C ARG A 14 -14.09 10.72 -1.96
N PRO A 15 -13.69 10.27 -3.18
CA PRO A 15 -14.48 10.54 -4.36
C PRO A 15 -15.92 10.07 -4.12
N VAL A 16 -16.90 10.83 -4.60
CA VAL A 16 -18.29 10.37 -4.68
C VAL A 16 -18.26 9.16 -5.62
N ALA A 17 -18.38 7.96 -5.08
CA ALA A 17 -18.16 6.72 -5.81
C ALA A 17 -19.12 6.67 -7.01
N LYS A 18 -18.56 6.67 -8.23
CA LYS A 18 -19.37 6.61 -9.46
C LYS A 18 -19.79 5.19 -9.84
N ALA A 19 -19.19 4.15 -9.23
CA ALA A 19 -19.26 2.78 -9.74
C ALA A 19 -19.64 1.70 -8.71
N ILE A 20 -19.37 1.87 -7.41
CA ILE A 20 -19.62 0.84 -6.39
C ILE A 20 -20.19 1.44 -5.11
N ASP A 21 -21.36 0.95 -4.70
CA ASP A 21 -22.17 1.46 -3.58
C ASP A 21 -21.63 1.12 -2.17
N HIS A 22 -20.41 0.58 -2.09
CA HIS A 22 -19.81 0.06 -0.85
C HIS A 22 -18.54 0.83 -0.46
N ALA A 23 -18.44 2.11 -0.81
CA ALA A 23 -17.31 2.94 -0.41
C ALA A 23 -17.23 3.04 1.13
N PRO A 24 -16.09 2.72 1.75
CA PRO A 24 -15.94 2.85 3.20
C PRO A 24 -16.18 4.30 3.65
N SER A 25 -16.88 4.51 4.76
CA SER A 25 -17.09 5.83 5.38
C SER A 25 -15.83 6.47 5.97
N THR A 26 -14.67 5.83 5.80
CA THR A 26 -13.36 6.31 6.28
C THR A 26 -12.70 7.28 5.32
N TYR A 27 -11.80 8.15 5.82
CA TYR A 27 -11.04 9.11 5.00
C TYR A 27 -10.25 8.45 3.86
N SER A 28 -10.01 9.19 2.77
CA SER A 28 -9.42 8.65 1.54
C SER A 28 -7.90 8.56 1.56
N MET A 29 -7.21 9.52 2.19
CA MET A 29 -5.76 9.71 2.06
C MET A 29 -5.00 9.32 3.33
N PRO A 30 -3.90 8.55 3.23
CA PRO A 30 -3.41 7.82 2.06
C PRO A 30 -4.19 6.50 1.83
N SER A 31 -4.16 5.97 0.60
CA SER A 31 -4.81 4.70 0.26
C SER A 31 -4.25 3.54 1.11
N ALA A 32 -5.11 2.92 1.93
CA ALA A 32 -4.72 1.81 2.81
C ALA A 32 -4.37 0.55 2.01
N HIS A 33 -5.19 0.19 1.01
CA HIS A 33 -4.93 -0.95 0.14
C HIS A 33 -3.59 -0.80 -0.58
N THR A 34 -3.32 0.39 -1.13
CA THR A 34 -2.04 0.67 -1.78
C THR A 34 -0.88 0.58 -0.78
N SER A 35 -1.01 1.20 0.40
CA SER A 35 0.03 1.17 1.43
C SER A 35 0.38 -0.26 1.85
N MET A 36 -0.64 -1.08 2.14
CA MET A 36 -0.45 -2.47 2.57
C MET A 36 0.15 -3.34 1.46
N ALA A 37 -0.26 -3.15 0.21
CA ALA A 37 0.30 -3.88 -0.92
C ALA A 37 1.79 -3.56 -1.13
N MET A 38 2.19 -2.30 -0.97
CA MET A 38 3.59 -1.88 -1.12
C MET A 38 4.47 -2.42 0.02
N VAL A 39 3.97 -2.39 1.26
CA VAL A 39 4.64 -3.06 2.39
C VAL A 39 4.77 -4.56 2.10
N GLY A 40 3.69 -5.21 1.69
CA GLY A 40 3.67 -6.63 1.36
C GLY A 40 4.69 -7.00 0.29
N ALA A 41 4.74 -6.26 -0.82
CA ALA A 41 5.71 -6.51 -1.89
C ALA A 41 7.16 -6.29 -1.43
N ALA A 42 7.43 -5.20 -0.69
CA ALA A 42 8.76 -4.89 -0.18
C ALA A 42 9.28 -5.94 0.83
N THR A 43 8.39 -6.53 1.64
CA THR A 43 8.74 -7.62 2.55
C THR A 43 8.87 -8.95 1.79
N MET A 44 7.91 -9.30 0.93
CA MET A 44 7.88 -10.59 0.24
C MET A 44 9.02 -10.75 -0.78
N GLN A 45 9.52 -9.68 -1.39
CA GLN A 45 10.70 -9.76 -2.24
C GLN A 45 11.97 -10.18 -1.47
N VAL A 46 12.01 -9.98 -0.15
CA VAL A 46 13.13 -10.40 0.72
C VAL A 46 12.95 -11.86 1.15
N ILE A 47 11.71 -12.25 1.47
CA ILE A 47 11.39 -13.61 1.94
C ILE A 47 11.39 -14.63 0.79
N VAL A 48 10.84 -14.26 -0.37
CA VAL A 48 10.71 -15.11 -1.56
C VAL A 48 11.20 -14.34 -2.80
N PRO A 49 12.52 -14.15 -2.95
CA PRO A 49 13.10 -13.28 -3.98
C PRO A 49 12.83 -13.74 -5.41
N ASP A 50 12.72 -15.06 -5.65
CA ASP A 50 12.41 -15.61 -6.98
C ASP A 50 11.08 -15.12 -7.56
N LEU A 51 10.16 -14.68 -6.68
CA LEU A 51 8.84 -14.16 -7.06
C LEU A 51 8.74 -12.63 -6.93
N ALA A 52 9.86 -11.91 -6.75
CA ALA A 52 9.87 -10.46 -6.54
C ALA A 52 9.06 -9.69 -7.59
N VAL A 53 9.24 -10.01 -8.88
CA VAL A 53 8.50 -9.38 -9.98
C VAL A 53 6.99 -9.58 -9.83
N LEU A 54 6.56 -10.79 -9.46
CA LEU A 54 5.15 -11.11 -9.25
C LEU A 54 4.55 -10.28 -8.12
N TRP A 55 5.26 -10.13 -6.99
CA TRP A 55 4.79 -9.33 -5.85
C TRP A 55 4.57 -7.86 -6.23
N TRP A 56 5.50 -7.26 -7.00
CA TRP A 56 5.35 -5.89 -7.47
C TRP A 56 4.23 -5.73 -8.49
N VAL A 57 4.06 -6.68 -9.42
CA VAL A 57 2.95 -6.67 -10.38
C VAL A 57 1.60 -6.70 -9.65
N VAL A 58 1.44 -7.57 -8.64
CA VAL A 58 0.23 -7.63 -7.82
C VAL A 58 0.00 -6.32 -7.07
N ALA A 59 1.04 -5.76 -6.46
CA ALA A 59 0.92 -4.51 -5.70
C ALA A 59 0.52 -3.31 -6.57
N ILE A 60 1.12 -3.18 -7.75
CA ILE A 60 0.80 -2.14 -8.73
C ILE A 60 -0.62 -2.32 -9.27
N SER A 61 -1.01 -3.56 -9.59
CA SER A 61 -2.36 -3.88 -10.06
C SER A 61 -3.41 -3.52 -9.01
N LEU A 62 -3.16 -3.82 -7.73
CA LEU A 62 -4.04 -3.43 -6.64
C LEU A 62 -4.11 -1.91 -6.49
N ALA A 63 -2.98 -1.20 -6.60
CA ALA A 63 -2.94 0.26 -6.54
C ALA A 63 -3.75 0.90 -7.68
N ALA A 64 -3.56 0.43 -8.92
CA ALA A 64 -4.28 0.91 -10.10
C ALA A 64 -5.80 0.69 -9.97
N SER A 65 -6.21 -0.49 -9.47
CA SER A 65 -7.63 -0.80 -9.28
C SER A 65 -8.35 0.22 -8.37
N ARG A 66 -7.65 0.86 -7.43
CA ARG A 66 -8.26 1.84 -6.51
C ARG A 66 -8.70 3.12 -7.23
N VAL A 67 -7.98 3.52 -8.28
CA VAL A 67 -8.34 4.66 -9.13
C VAL A 67 -9.40 4.25 -10.14
N LEU A 68 -9.22 3.10 -10.79
CA LEU A 68 -10.14 2.60 -11.84
C LEU A 68 -11.57 2.36 -11.31
N LEU A 69 -11.69 1.88 -10.07
CA LEU A 69 -12.99 1.68 -9.41
C LEU A 69 -13.56 2.98 -8.81
N GLY A 70 -12.86 4.12 -8.94
CA GLY A 70 -13.29 5.40 -8.40
C GLY A 70 -13.29 5.48 -6.86
N MET A 71 -12.58 4.58 -6.18
CA MET A 71 -12.57 4.48 -4.71
C MET A 71 -11.61 5.48 -4.04
N HIS A 72 -10.62 5.94 -4.81
CA HIS A 72 -9.55 6.83 -4.39
C HIS A 72 -9.16 7.76 -5.54
N TYR A 73 -8.75 8.98 -5.20
CA TYR A 73 -8.09 9.85 -6.16
C TYR A 73 -6.67 9.34 -6.43
N LEU A 74 -6.10 9.69 -7.59
CA LEU A 74 -4.71 9.36 -7.92
C LEU A 74 -3.73 9.80 -6.83
N ALA A 75 -3.91 11.00 -6.26
CA ALA A 75 -3.08 11.49 -5.16
C ALA A 75 -3.15 10.63 -3.88
N ASP A 76 -4.30 10.01 -3.58
CA ASP A 76 -4.40 9.09 -2.42
C ASP A 76 -3.56 7.84 -2.64
N VAL A 77 -3.53 7.36 -3.89
CA VAL A 77 -2.76 6.18 -4.29
C VAL A 77 -1.27 6.50 -4.27
N LEU A 78 -0.84 7.61 -4.85
CA LEU A 78 0.58 8.02 -4.81
C LEU A 78 1.07 8.22 -3.37
N ALA A 79 0.28 8.86 -2.52
CA ALA A 79 0.61 8.98 -1.10
C ALA A 79 0.66 7.62 -0.39
N GLY A 80 -0.22 6.69 -0.76
CA GLY A 80 -0.18 5.30 -0.30
C GLY A 80 1.06 4.55 -0.77
N VAL A 81 1.55 4.81 -1.99
CA VAL A 81 2.81 4.22 -2.50
C VAL A 81 3.98 4.69 -1.67
N VAL A 82 4.16 6.01 -1.54
CA VAL A 82 5.27 6.58 -0.76
C VAL A 82 5.23 6.09 0.68
N PHE A 83 4.07 6.19 1.33
CA PHE A 83 3.90 5.75 2.71
C PHE A 83 4.16 4.25 2.88
N GLY A 84 3.62 3.41 1.99
CA GLY A 84 3.81 1.97 2.03
C GLY A 84 5.25 1.55 1.79
N LEU A 85 5.97 2.20 0.87
CA LEU A 85 7.38 1.93 0.61
C LEU A 85 8.27 2.31 1.79
N LEU A 86 8.02 3.47 2.43
CA LEU A 86 8.76 3.89 3.63
C LEU A 86 8.59 2.88 4.77
N VAL A 87 7.36 2.46 5.05
CA VAL A 87 7.09 1.42 6.05
C VAL A 87 7.68 0.08 5.64
N GLY A 88 7.56 -0.29 4.37
CA GLY A 88 8.10 -1.52 3.82
C GLY A 88 9.61 -1.60 3.97
N LEU A 89 10.34 -0.51 3.72
CA LEU A 89 11.78 -0.44 3.93
C LEU A 89 12.16 -0.66 5.40
N LEU A 90 11.45 -0.03 6.34
CA LEU A 90 11.67 -0.20 7.78
C LEU A 90 11.44 -1.65 8.23
N VAL A 91 10.53 -2.37 7.57
CA VAL A 91 10.25 -3.79 7.87
C VAL A 91 11.24 -4.72 7.16
N ALA A 92 11.57 -4.44 5.90
CA ALA A 92 12.39 -5.30 5.05
C ALA A 92 13.88 -5.22 5.39
N ALA A 93 14.40 -4.07 5.80
CA ALA A 93 15.81 -3.89 6.16
C ALA A 93 16.30 -4.89 7.23
N PRO A 94 15.65 -5.02 8.41
CA PRO A 94 16.09 -5.99 9.42
C PRO A 94 15.88 -7.45 8.95
N LEU A 95 14.94 -7.71 8.02
CA LEU A 95 14.73 -9.04 7.48
C LEU A 95 15.93 -9.50 6.64
N VAL A 96 16.54 -8.60 5.85
CA VAL A 96 17.73 -8.93 5.04
C VAL A 96 18.87 -9.40 5.94
N GLU A 97 19.15 -8.66 7.02
CA GLU A 97 20.18 -9.03 8.00
C GLU A 97 19.87 -10.40 8.62
N SER A 98 18.63 -10.61 9.07
CA SER A 98 18.22 -11.85 9.73
C SER A 98 18.35 -13.09 8.83
N ILE A 99 17.97 -12.98 7.55
CA ILE A 99 18.06 -14.08 6.59
C ILE A 99 19.52 -14.34 6.22
N SER A 100 20.33 -13.29 6.08
CA SER A 100 21.76 -13.43 5.74
C SER A 100 22.58 -14.08 6.85
N ALA A 101 22.18 -13.93 8.12
CA ALA A 101 22.86 -14.52 9.27
C ALA A 101 22.58 -16.04 9.44
N THR A 102 21.65 -16.60 8.67
CA THR A 102 21.24 -18.00 8.74
C THR A 102 21.93 -18.92 7.71
N TRP A 103 22.77 -18.35 6.84
CA TRP A 103 23.54 -19.05 5.80
C TRP A 103 25.02 -18.67 5.87
#